data_AF-A0A812XGR9-F1
#
_entry.id   AF-A0A812XGR9-F1
#
_cell.length_a   1.000
_cell.length_b   1.000
_cell.length_c   1.000
_cell.angle_alpha   90.00
_cell.angle_beta   90.00
_cell.angle_gamma   90.00
#
_symmetry.space_group_name_H-M   'P 1'
#
loop_
_entity.id
_entity.type
_entity.pdbx_description
1 polymer ?
#
loop_
_entity_poly.entity_id
_entity_poly.type
_entity_poly.pdbx_seq_one_letter_code
_entity_poly.pdbx_strand_id
1 'polypeptide(L)'
;MLHVWKVSGELFSAVPLETVNDVRSLKLHLQKLCGVPRFRQRLLHDGMFMDEGFKLDSHMDVQLVLQPYCDASQEQLEGLANACSGGMVQDVEGFLQQRVDPNLGNGRYTPLRSTCWHGHLDVARLLLEAKADVNE
;
A
#
# COMPACT_ATOMS: atom_id res chain seq x y z
N MET A 1 15.20 17.28 6.39
CA MET A 1 15.48 15.84 6.27
C MET A 1 14.51 15.11 7.18
N LEU A 2 13.86 14.10 6.64
CA LEU A 2 13.07 13.13 7.39
C LEU A 2 13.98 11.94 7.67
N HIS A 3 14.08 11.49 8.91
CA HIS A 3 14.75 10.24 9.20
C HIS A 3 13.70 9.16 9.38
N VAL A 4 13.81 8.11 8.58
CA VAL A 4 12.94 6.95 8.66
C VAL A 4 13.67 5.87 9.43
N TRP A 5 13.12 5.48 10.57
CA TRP A 5 13.69 4.48 11.49
C TRP A 5 12.89 3.18 11.40
N LYS A 6 13.56 2.04 11.49
CA LYS A 6 12.88 0.76 11.75
C LYS A 6 12.48 0.69 13.22
N VAL A 7 11.48 -0.13 13.54
CA VAL A 7 11.13 -0.48 14.93
C VAL A 7 12.27 -1.09 15.74
N SER A 8 13.30 -1.63 15.08
CA SER A 8 14.52 -2.11 15.72
C SER A 8 15.44 -0.99 16.24
N GLY A 9 15.16 0.28 15.93
CA GLY A 9 16.03 1.43 16.23
C GLY A 9 17.12 1.69 15.20
N GLU A 10 17.15 0.92 14.10
CA GLU A 10 18.08 1.14 12.99
C GLU A 10 17.55 2.25 12.07
N LEU A 11 18.40 3.21 11.70
CA LEU A 11 18.08 4.19 10.67
C LEU A 11 17.92 3.47 9.32
N PHE A 12 16.70 3.49 8.77
CA PHE A 12 16.41 2.87 7.49
C PHE A 12 16.82 3.77 6.32
N SER A 13 16.45 5.05 6.36
CA SER A 13 16.76 6.01 5.30
C SER A 13 16.63 7.45 5.80
N ALA A 14 17.42 8.35 5.22
CA ALA A 14 17.29 9.80 5.41
C ALA A 14 16.77 10.43 4.11
N VAL A 15 15.54 10.94 4.14
CA VAL A 15 14.83 11.44 2.96
C VAL A 15 14.81 12.98 2.96
N PRO A 16 15.31 13.66 1.92
CA PRO A 16 15.19 15.11 1.81
C PRO A 16 13.74 15.57 1.66
N LEU A 17 13.37 16.67 2.32
CA LEU A 17 12.00 17.23 2.28
C LEU A 17 11.58 17.68 0.88
N GLU A 18 12.53 17.89 -0.03
CA GLU A 18 12.26 18.23 -1.43
C GLU A 18 11.74 17.04 -2.25
N THR A 19 11.92 15.81 -1.75
CA THR A 19 11.59 14.59 -2.51
C THR A 19 10.19 14.05 -2.24
N VAL A 20 9.59 14.39 -1.10
CA VAL A 20 8.30 13.89 -0.63
C VAL A 20 7.55 15.01 0.07
N ASN A 21 6.25 15.14 -0.20
CA ASN A 21 5.41 16.22 0.33
C ASN A 21 4.43 15.74 1.40
N ASP A 22 4.06 14.47 1.36
CA ASP A 22 3.05 13.85 2.21
C ASP A 22 3.41 12.39 2.56
N VAL A 23 2.65 11.80 3.47
CA VAL A 23 2.86 10.41 3.90
C VAL A 23 2.68 9.44 2.74
N ARG A 24 1.75 9.69 1.82
CA ARG A 24 1.54 8.84 0.63
C ARG A 24 2.80 8.76 -0.23
N SER A 25 3.36 9.90 -0.61
CA SER A 25 4.59 10.00 -1.41
C SER A 25 5.79 9.41 -0.68
N LEU A 26 5.87 9.58 0.65
CA LEU A 26 6.89 8.93 1.46
C LEU A 26 6.75 7.41 1.43
N LYS A 27 5.55 6.84 1.61
CA LYS A 27 5.35 5.39 1.52
C LYS A 27 5.67 4.83 0.14
N LEU A 28 5.32 5.56 -0.93
CA LEU A 28 5.69 5.20 -2.30
C LEU A 28 7.21 5.26 -2.53
N HIS A 29 7.89 6.24 -1.94
CA HIS A 29 9.34 6.31 -1.96
C HIS A 29 9.97 5.11 -1.23
N LEU A 30 9.50 4.82 -0.02
CA LEU A 30 9.96 3.70 0.79
C LEU A 30 9.67 2.35 0.12
N GLN A 31 8.55 2.20 -0.59
CA GLN A 31 8.21 1.00 -1.36
C GLN A 31 9.28 0.67 -2.39
N LYS A 32 9.90 1.67 -3.02
CA LYS A 32 11.01 1.45 -3.97
C LYS A 32 12.28 0.94 -3.27
N LEU A 33 12.48 1.30 -2.01
CA LEU A 33 13.65 0.92 -1.21
C LEU A 33 13.49 -0.43 -0.53
N CYS A 34 12.35 -0.70 0.11
CA CYS A 34 12.10 -1.94 0.85
C CYS A 34 11.42 -3.04 0.02
N GLY A 35 10.89 -2.70 -1.16
CA GLY A 35 10.13 -3.63 -2.00
C GLY A 35 8.72 -3.95 -1.48
N VAL A 36 8.34 -3.43 -0.31
CA VAL A 36 7.04 -3.69 0.33
C VAL A 36 5.99 -2.66 -0.12
N PRO A 37 4.77 -3.08 -0.51
CA PRO A 37 3.70 -2.18 -0.91
C PRO A 37 3.38 -1.11 0.14
N ARG A 38 3.02 0.11 -0.29
CA ARG A 38 2.63 1.20 0.63
C ARG A 38 1.51 0.81 1.59
N PHE A 39 0.61 -0.06 1.15
CA PHE A 39 -0.51 -0.57 1.95
C PHE A 39 -0.07 -1.41 3.15
N ARG A 40 1.14 -1.99 3.09
CA ARG A 40 1.76 -2.75 4.17
C ARG A 40 2.73 -1.91 5.00
N GLN A 41 2.83 -0.61 4.74
CA GLN A 41 3.66 0.32 5.49
C GLN A 41 2.81 1.16 6.44
N ARG A 42 3.19 1.17 7.71
CA ARG A 42 2.66 2.11 8.72
C ARG A 42 3.77 3.05 9.14
N LEU A 43 3.46 4.34 9.08
CA LEU A 43 4.35 5.41 9.51
C LEU A 43 3.82 5.99 10.81
N LEU A 44 4.72 6.15 11.77
CA LEU A 44 4.43 6.75 13.07
C LEU A 44 5.37 7.92 13.31
N HIS A 45 4.84 8.96 13.92
CA HIS A 45 5.62 10.08 14.45
C HIS A 45 5.21 10.26 15.92
N ASP A 46 6.18 10.24 16.82
CA ASP A 46 5.96 10.26 18.28
C ASP A 46 4.93 9.23 18.77
N GLY A 47 4.98 8.02 18.19
CA GLY A 47 4.07 6.91 18.53
C GLY A 47 2.65 7.03 17.97
N MET A 48 2.34 8.11 17.24
CA MET A 48 1.04 8.34 16.62
C MET A 48 1.06 7.98 15.14
N PHE A 49 0.01 7.32 14.66
CA PHE A 49 -0.13 7.00 13.23
C PHE A 49 -0.30 8.27 12.40
N MET A 50 0.42 8.32 11.29
CA MET A 50 0.32 9.41 10.33
C MET A 50 -0.70 9.07 9.24
N ASP A 51 -1.60 10.02 8.96
CA ASP A 51 -2.56 9.93 7.86
C ASP A 51 -1.87 10.13 6.49
N GLU A 52 -2.41 9.54 5.42
CA GLU A 52 -1.85 9.66 4.06
C GLU A 52 -1.68 11.12 3.60
N GLY A 53 -2.54 12.04 4.05
CA GLY A 53 -2.50 13.47 3.72
C GLY A 53 -1.66 14.33 4.67
N PHE A 54 -1.00 13.75 5.67
CA PHE A 54 -0.16 14.50 6.59
C PHE A 54 1.03 15.11 5.85
N LYS A 55 1.20 16.44 5.94
CA LYS A 55 2.26 17.17 5.26
C LYS A 55 3.60 16.96 5.96
N LEU A 56 4.63 16.68 5.16
CA LEU A 56 6.00 16.47 5.61
C LEU A 56 6.84 17.71 5.27
N ASP A 57 6.58 18.83 5.92
CA ASP A 57 7.20 20.13 5.63
C ASP A 57 8.32 20.53 6.62
N SER A 58 8.54 19.71 7.64
CA SER A 58 9.54 19.95 8.69
C SER A 58 10.40 18.72 8.93
N HIS A 59 11.56 18.94 9.54
CA HIS A 59 12.47 17.86 9.91
C HIS A 59 11.84 17.06 11.05
N MET A 60 11.69 15.75 10.88
CA MET A 60 11.10 14.86 11.87
C MET A 60 11.63 13.44 11.75
N ASP A 61 11.55 12.71 12.85
CA ASP A 61 11.81 11.28 12.89
C ASP A 61 10.49 10.52 12.70
N VAL A 62 10.49 9.59 11.75
CA VAL A 62 9.35 8.76 11.38
C VAL A 62 9.74 7.30 11.60
N GLN A 63 8.90 6.53 12.28
CA GLN A 63 9.09 5.10 12.43
C GLN A 63 8.31 4.34 11.35
N LEU A 64 9.00 3.46 10.63
CA LEU A 64 8.43 2.55 9.65
C LEU A 64 8.17 1.19 10.30
N VAL A 65 6.90 0.77 10.26
CA VAL A 65 6.45 -0.57 10.61
C VAL A 65 5.97 -1.27 9.35
N LEU A 66 6.57 -2.41 9.03
CA LEU A 66 6.14 -3.28 7.94
C LEU A 66 5.17 -4.32 8.49
N GLN A 67 3.95 -4.34 7.96
CA GLN A 67 2.91 -5.27 8.39
C GLN A 67 2.79 -6.44 7.40
N PRO A 68 2.51 -7.67 7.86
CA PRO A 68 2.10 -8.75 6.97
C PRO A 68 0.73 -8.46 6.32
N TYR A 69 0.37 -9.25 5.32
CA TYR A 69 -1.02 -9.29 4.87
C TYR A 69 -1.92 -9.79 6.01
N CYS A 70 -3.18 -9.38 6.01
CA CYS A 70 -4.16 -9.95 6.93
C CYS A 70 -4.62 -11.33 6.43
N ASP A 71 -5.08 -12.16 7.35
CA ASP A 71 -5.85 -13.36 7.01
C ASP A 71 -7.24 -12.92 6.54
N ALA A 72 -7.38 -12.70 5.24
CA ALA A 72 -8.60 -12.17 4.65
C ALA A 72 -9.77 -13.17 4.79
N SER A 73 -10.92 -12.69 5.25
CA SER A 73 -12.15 -13.49 5.28
C SER A 73 -12.69 -13.73 3.87
N GLN A 74 -13.53 -14.75 3.71
CA GLN A 74 -14.22 -15.01 2.44
C GLN A 74 -15.02 -13.77 1.97
N GLU A 75 -15.63 -13.03 2.90
CA GLU A 75 -16.36 -11.79 2.61
C GLU A 75 -15.43 -10.70 2.04
N GLN A 76 -14.23 -10.52 2.59
CA GLN A 76 -13.26 -9.56 2.08
C GLN A 76 -12.76 -9.94 0.68
N LEU A 77 -12.60 -11.25 0.42
CA LEU A 77 -12.17 -11.75 -0.89
C LEU A 77 -13.25 -11.56 -1.96
N GLU A 78 -14.48 -11.92 -1.64
CA GLU A 78 -15.64 -11.70 -2.53
C GLU A 78 -15.86 -10.20 -2.76
N GLY A 79 -15.74 -9.39 -1.70
CA GLY A 79 -15.82 -7.94 -1.77
C GLY A 79 -14.75 -7.33 -2.70
N LEU A 80 -13.49 -7.73 -2.54
CA LEU A 80 -12.40 -7.28 -3.41
C LEU A 80 -12.62 -7.72 -4.86
N ALA A 81 -13.02 -8.97 -5.10
CA ALA A 81 -13.28 -9.49 -6.44
C ALA A 81 -14.43 -8.74 -7.14
N ASN A 82 -15.50 -8.44 -6.41
CA ASN A 82 -16.63 -7.65 -6.92
C ASN A 82 -16.21 -6.20 -7.22
N ALA A 83 -15.44 -5.58 -6.32
CA ALA A 83 -14.91 -4.23 -6.51
C ALA A 83 -13.99 -4.16 -7.75
N CYS A 84 -13.12 -5.16 -7.93
CA CYS A 84 -12.26 -5.27 -9.11
C CYS A 84 -13.04 -5.44 -10.42
N SER A 85 -14.08 -6.27 -10.42
CA SER A 85 -14.93 -6.51 -11.59
C SER A 85 -15.82 -5.31 -11.93
N GLY A 86 -16.24 -4.55 -10.92
CA GLY A 86 -17.06 -3.34 -11.04
C GLY A 86 -16.29 -2.05 -11.27
N GLY A 87 -14.95 -2.07 -11.21
CA GLY A 87 -14.13 -0.86 -11.39
C GLY A 87 -14.18 0.09 -10.18
N MET A 88 -14.51 -0.42 -9.00
CA MET A 88 -14.73 0.36 -7.79
C MET A 88 -13.40 0.73 -7.11
N VAL A 89 -12.70 1.73 -7.67
CA VAL A 89 -11.34 2.12 -7.24
C VAL A 89 -11.24 2.38 -5.72
N GLN A 90 -12.22 3.08 -5.15
CA GLN A 90 -12.22 3.42 -3.73
C GLN A 90 -12.37 2.19 -2.83
N ASP A 91 -13.22 1.24 -3.22
CA ASP A 91 -13.42 0.01 -2.46
C ASP A 91 -12.19 -0.88 -2.53
N VAL A 92 -11.57 -1.01 -3.71
CA VAL A 92 -10.29 -1.71 -3.88
C VAL A 92 -9.21 -1.06 -3.02
N GLU A 93 -9.11 0.27 -3.00
CA GLU A 93 -8.15 0.96 -2.14
C GLU A 93 -8.41 0.66 -0.66
N GLY A 94 -9.67 0.65 -0.23
CA GLY A 94 -10.07 0.28 1.13
C GLY A 94 -9.65 -1.14 1.53
N PHE A 95 -9.87 -2.13 0.67
CA PHE A 95 -9.43 -3.51 0.91
C PHE A 95 -7.90 -3.61 1.00
N LEU A 96 -7.17 -2.92 0.11
CA LEU A 96 -5.72 -2.90 0.15
C LEU A 96 -5.20 -2.22 1.42
N GLN A 97 -5.82 -1.13 1.88
CA GLN A 97 -5.50 -0.48 3.17
C GLN A 97 -5.71 -1.40 4.39
N GLN A 98 -6.63 -2.37 4.28
CA GLN A 98 -6.81 -3.43 5.28
C GLN A 98 -5.73 -4.52 5.21
N ARG A 99 -4.80 -4.42 4.26
CA ARG A 99 -3.72 -5.38 3.97
C ARG A 99 -4.23 -6.71 3.44
N VAL A 100 -5.33 -6.69 2.68
CA VAL A 100 -5.72 -7.85 1.88
C VAL A 100 -4.67 -8.06 0.79
N ASP A 101 -4.26 -9.31 0.58
CA ASP A 101 -3.30 -9.66 -0.46
C ASP A 101 -3.93 -9.46 -1.85
N PRO A 102 -3.35 -8.62 -2.73
CA PRO A 102 -3.89 -8.36 -4.06
C PRO A 102 -3.83 -9.57 -5.00
N ASN A 103 -3.13 -10.65 -4.63
CA ASN A 103 -3.03 -11.88 -5.41
C ASN A 103 -3.98 -12.98 -4.92
N LEU A 104 -4.72 -12.74 -3.84
CA LEU A 104 -5.53 -13.77 -3.21
C LEU A 104 -6.70 -14.16 -4.12
N GLY A 105 -6.58 -15.36 -4.70
CA GLY A 105 -7.46 -15.90 -5.73
C GLY A 105 -7.19 -17.40 -5.92
N ASN A 106 -7.90 -18.03 -6.86
CA ASN A 106 -7.79 -19.48 -7.11
C ASN A 106 -6.93 -19.82 -8.34
N GLY A 107 -6.02 -18.92 -8.75
CA GLY A 107 -5.15 -19.04 -9.92
C GLY A 107 -5.87 -18.97 -11.28
N ARG A 108 -7.18 -19.26 -11.34
CA ARG A 108 -8.03 -19.00 -12.51
C ARG A 108 -8.66 -17.62 -12.46
N TYR A 109 -8.89 -17.11 -11.26
CA TYR A 109 -9.42 -15.78 -10.98
C TYR A 109 -8.50 -15.06 -10.01
N THR A 110 -7.68 -14.15 -10.53
CA THR A 110 -6.93 -13.17 -9.74
C THR A 110 -7.61 -11.80 -9.83
N PRO A 111 -7.52 -10.95 -8.80
CA PRO A 111 -8.06 -9.60 -8.84
C PRO A 111 -7.60 -8.80 -10.07
N LEU A 112 -6.31 -8.92 -10.43
CA LEU A 112 -5.74 -8.22 -11.59
C LEU A 112 -6.32 -8.74 -12.90
N ARG A 113 -6.44 -10.06 -13.07
CA ARG A 113 -7.03 -10.65 -14.29
C ARG A 113 -8.50 -10.25 -14.48
N SER A 114 -9.31 -10.27 -13.41
CA SER A 114 -10.70 -9.82 -13.50
C SER A 114 -10.79 -8.35 -13.91
N THR A 115 -9.95 -7.51 -13.28
CA THR A 115 -9.86 -6.09 -13.58
C THR A 115 -9.51 -5.83 -15.06
N CYS A 116 -8.50 -6.53 -15.59
CA CYS A 116 -8.10 -6.42 -16.98
C CYS A 116 -9.17 -6.91 -17.95
N TRP A 117 -9.89 -7.99 -17.62
CA TRP A 117 -11.00 -8.51 -18.43
C TRP A 117 -12.11 -7.49 -18.61
N HIS A 118 -12.40 -6.70 -17.58
CA HIS A 118 -13.45 -5.67 -17.59
C HIS A 118 -12.94 -4.29 -18.04
N GLY A 119 -11.63 -4.12 -18.27
CA GLY A 119 -11.05 -2.87 -18.79
C GLY A 119 -10.83 -1.77 -17.76
N HIS A 120 -10.83 -2.09 -16.46
CA HIS A 120 -10.74 -1.09 -15.38
C HIS A 120 -9.30 -0.67 -15.09
N LEU A 121 -8.75 0.21 -15.92
CA LEU A 121 -7.33 0.61 -15.85
C LEU A 121 -6.91 1.20 -14.50
N ASP A 122 -7.75 2.01 -13.86
CA ASP A 122 -7.41 2.66 -12.59
C ASP A 122 -7.27 1.65 -11.45
N VAL A 123 -8.16 0.65 -11.41
CA VAL A 123 -8.06 -0.47 -10.48
C VAL A 123 -6.81 -1.30 -10.78
N ALA A 124 -6.48 -1.52 -12.05
CA ALA A 124 -5.28 -2.29 -12.42
C ALA A 124 -4.01 -1.57 -11.95
N ARG A 125 -3.93 -0.25 -12.12
CA ARG A 125 -2.82 0.56 -11.60
C ARG A 125 -2.69 0.44 -10.08
N LEU A 126 -3.82 0.49 -9.38
CA LEU A 126 -3.84 0.39 -7.92
C LEU A 126 -3.39 -1.00 -7.42
N LEU A 127 -3.81 -2.08 -8.06
CA LEU A 127 -3.35 -3.44 -7.77
C LEU A 127 -1.84 -3.61 -8.05
N LEU A 128 -1.33 -3.04 -9.14
CA LEU A 128 0.10 -3.07 -9.45
C LEU A 128 0.92 -2.26 -8.43
N GLU A 129 0.39 -1.14 -7.95
CA GLU A 129 0.98 -0.40 -6.84
C GLU A 129 1.02 -1.24 -5.55
N ALA A 130 0.01 -2.09 -5.35
CA ALA A 130 -0.02 -3.09 -4.29
C ALA A 130 0.90 -4.31 -4.52
N LYS A 131 1.68 -4.32 -5.61
CA LYS A 131 2.54 -5.44 -6.05
C LYS A 131 1.74 -6.72 -6.39
N ALA A 132 0.57 -6.57 -7.00
CA ALA A 132 -0.08 -7.70 -7.67
C ALA A 132 0.85 -8.32 -8.72
N ASP A 133 0.87 -9.65 -8.81
CA ASP A 133 1.61 -10.36 -9.84
C ASP A 133 0.88 -10.24 -11.17
N VAL A 134 1.64 -9.85 -12.20
CA VAL A 134 1.14 -9.72 -13.57
C VAL A 134 1.00 -11.06 -14.28
N ASN A 135 1.63 -12.11 -13.75
CA ASN A 135 1.68 -13.44 -14.35
C ASN A 135 0.66 -14.42 -13.76
N GLU A 136 -0.04 -14.06 -12.69
CA GLU A 136 -1.08 -14.88 -12.06
C GLU A 136 -2.51 -14.60 -12.60
#